data_AF-A0A8J6AZW8-F1
#
_entry.id   AF-A0A8J6AZW8-F1
#
_cell.length_a   1.000
_cell.length_b   1.000
_cell.length_c   1.000
_cell.angle_alpha   90.00
_cell.angle_beta   90.00
_cell.angle_gamma   90.00
#
_symmetry.space_group_name_H-M   'P 1'
#
loop_
_entity.id
_entity.type
_entity.pdbx_description
1 polymer ?
#
loop_
_entity_poly.entity_id
_entity_poly.type
_entity_poly.pdbx_seq_one_letter_code
_entity_poly.pdbx_strand_id
1 'polypeptide(L)'
;QHTARTIHNLDGDVVKRDSGIWINTFDYTGIAHLTPHIPELNDTVRAPCDAAPFCGFPWYFPVHLLIRKNWYIPAPPPPVSEDIDFKLESKEETPWGAIRLNFVVKG
;
A
#
# COMPACT_ATOMS: atom_id res chain seq x y z
N GLN A 1 0.72 6.25 -7.26
CA GLN A 1 1.42 6.39 -5.97
C GLN A 1 2.70 5.59 -6.02
N HIS A 2 3.78 6.11 -5.44
CA HIS A 2 5.03 5.37 -5.24
C HIS A 2 5.05 4.87 -3.80
N THR A 3 5.12 3.56 -3.59
CA THR A 3 4.89 2.95 -2.27
C THR A 3 6.02 1.98 -1.91
N ALA A 4 6.46 1.99 -0.66
CA ALA A 4 7.21 0.90 -0.04
C ALA A 4 6.33 0.27 1.06
N ARG A 5 6.16 -1.05 1.02
CA ARG A 5 5.20 -1.77 1.87
C ARG A 5 5.92 -2.84 2.67
N THR A 6 5.66 -2.87 3.98
CA THR A 6 6.01 -4.00 4.85
C THR A 6 4.70 -4.57 5.38
N ILE A 7 4.44 -5.84 5.09
CA ILE A 7 3.20 -6.53 5.49
C ILE A 7 3.56 -7.51 6.61
N HIS A 8 2.81 -7.43 7.70
CA HIS A 8 2.93 -8.32 8.86
C HIS A 8 1.75 -9.29 8.92
N ASN A 9 1.97 -10.50 9.44
CA ASN A 9 0.90 -11.42 9.80
C ASN A 9 0.28 -11.03 11.16
N LEU A 10 -0.68 -11.84 11.64
CA LEU A 10 -1.35 -11.62 12.92
C LEU A 10 -0.41 -11.79 14.13
N ASP A 11 0.66 -12.56 13.98
CA ASP A 11 1.68 -12.79 15.00
C ASP A 11 2.72 -11.65 15.05
N GLY A 12 2.69 -10.74 14.07
CA GLY A 12 3.61 -9.61 13.93
C GLY A 12 4.84 -9.88 13.08
N ASP A 13 5.01 -11.10 12.55
CA ASP A 13 6.10 -11.44 11.65
C ASP A 13 5.94 -10.81 10.28
N VAL A 14 7.05 -10.43 9.67
CA VAL A 14 7.06 -9.85 8.32
C VAL A 14 6.88 -10.96 7.29
N VAL A 15 5.75 -10.94 6.58
CA VAL A 15 5.43 -11.90 5.51
C VAL A 15 5.82 -11.39 4.12
N LYS A 16 5.91 -10.07 3.94
CA LYS A 16 6.26 -9.48 2.64
C LYS A 16 6.88 -8.10 2.81
N ARG A 17 7.87 -7.81 1.97
CA ARG A 17 8.41 -6.47 1.72
C ARG A 17 8.50 -6.24 0.23
N ASP A 18 7.94 -5.13 -0.25
CA ASP A 18 8.07 -4.72 -1.64
C ASP A 18 8.04 -3.20 -1.80
N SER A 19 8.44 -2.75 -2.98
CA SER A 19 8.34 -1.36 -3.38
C SER A 19 8.01 -1.26 -4.87
N GLY A 20 7.24 -0.24 -5.21
CA GLY A 20 6.77 -0.08 -6.57
C GLY A 20 5.86 1.11 -6.80
N ILE A 21 5.51 1.28 -8.07
CA ILE A 21 4.56 2.27 -8.53
C ILE A 21 3.21 1.58 -8.66
N TRP A 22 2.27 1.99 -7.81
CA TRP A 22 0.89 1.55 -7.83
C TRP A 22 0.01 2.58 -8.54
N ILE A 23 -0.71 2.14 -9.57
CA ILE A 23 -1.44 3.00 -10.49
C ILE A 23 -2.92 2.63 -10.45
N ASN A 24 -3.74 3.66 -10.24
CA ASN A 24 -5.18 3.57 -10.13
C ASN A 24 -5.78 4.47 -11.22
N THR A 25 -6.58 3.91 -12.11
CA THR A 25 -7.22 4.66 -13.18
C THR A 25 -8.71 4.83 -12.90
N PHE A 26 -9.19 6.05 -13.05
CA PHE A 26 -10.62 6.37 -12.97
C PHE A 26 -11.26 6.55 -14.35
N ASP A 27 -10.47 6.44 -15.41
CA ASP A 27 -10.95 6.53 -16.79
C ASP A 27 -11.42 5.17 -17.31
N TYR A 28 -12.42 5.19 -18.19
CA TYR A 28 -12.97 3.98 -18.82
C TYR A 28 -11.94 3.24 -19.68
N THR A 29 -11.04 3.97 -20.32
CA THR A 29 -9.95 3.43 -21.17
C THR A 29 -8.76 2.93 -20.35
N GLY A 30 -8.74 3.16 -19.04
CA GLY A 30 -7.68 2.71 -18.15
C GLY A 30 -6.32 3.32 -18.52
N ILE A 31 -5.38 2.45 -18.92
CA ILE A 31 -4.00 2.84 -19.28
C ILE A 31 -3.75 2.77 -20.79
N ALA A 32 -4.77 2.55 -21.62
CA ALA A 32 -4.60 2.23 -23.05
C ALA A 32 -3.77 3.27 -23.83
N HIS A 33 -3.82 4.54 -23.40
CA HIS A 33 -3.05 5.64 -23.97
C HIS A 33 -1.59 5.70 -23.49
N LEU A 34 -1.25 5.01 -22.40
CA LEU A 34 0.10 4.95 -21.83
C LEU A 34 0.89 3.74 -22.36
N THR A 35 0.21 2.61 -22.59
CA THR A 35 0.81 1.35 -23.07
C THR A 35 1.75 1.50 -24.27
N PRO A 36 1.43 2.32 -25.31
CA PRO A 36 2.32 2.51 -26.46
C PRO A 36 3.65 3.20 -26.12
N HIS A 37 3.69 3.93 -25.01
CA HIS A 37 4.85 4.72 -24.59
C HIS A 37 5.62 4.08 -23.42
N ILE A 38 4.95 3.20 -22.65
CA ILE A 38 5.50 2.51 -21.49
C ILE A 38 5.13 1.03 -21.61
N PRO A 39 5.90 0.23 -22.36
CA PRO A 39 5.55 -1.16 -22.68
C PRO A 39 5.52 -2.08 -21.45
N GLU A 40 6.23 -1.74 -20.38
CA GLU A 40 6.19 -2.41 -19.09
C GLU A 40 4.80 -2.31 -18.44
N LEU A 41 4.07 -1.24 -18.75
CA LEU A 41 2.71 -1.02 -18.30
C LEU A 41 1.74 -1.52 -19.36
N ASN A 42 1.32 -2.78 -19.27
CA ASN A 42 0.35 -3.35 -20.19
C ASN A 42 -0.84 -4.01 -19.49
N ASP A 43 -1.79 -4.50 -20.27
CA ASP A 43 -3.03 -5.04 -19.73
C ASP A 43 -2.89 -6.37 -19.00
N THR A 44 -1.76 -7.06 -19.15
CA THR A 44 -1.47 -8.29 -18.39
C THR A 44 -0.97 -7.98 -16.98
N VAL A 45 -0.34 -6.80 -16.80
CA VAL A 45 0.13 -6.34 -15.50
C VAL A 45 -1.07 -5.94 -14.64
N ARG A 46 -1.10 -6.44 -13.41
CA ARG A 46 -2.11 -6.10 -12.41
C ARG A 46 -1.47 -5.97 -11.04
N ALA A 47 -2.06 -5.13 -10.21
CA ALA A 47 -1.66 -5.08 -8.81
C ALA A 47 -2.00 -6.42 -8.13
N PRO A 48 -1.04 -7.06 -7.43
CA PRO A 48 -1.31 -8.29 -6.71
C PRO A 48 -2.26 -8.01 -5.55
N CYS A 49 -3.21 -8.90 -5.28
CA CYS A 49 -4.01 -8.80 -4.07
C CYS A 49 -3.41 -9.68 -2.97
N ASP A 50 -2.66 -9.06 -2.06
CA ASP A 50 -2.09 -9.74 -0.90
C ASP A 50 -3.20 -10.04 0.14
N ALA A 51 -3.00 -11.07 0.97
CA ALA A 51 -3.91 -11.44 2.07
C ALA A 51 -3.80 -10.45 3.25
N ALA A 52 -4.07 -9.18 2.98
CA ALA A 52 -4.00 -8.05 3.89
C ALA A 52 -5.19 -7.11 3.62
N PRO A 53 -5.57 -6.26 4.59
CA PRO A 53 -6.60 -5.25 4.38
C PRO A 53 -6.35 -4.44 3.10
N PHE A 54 -7.41 -4.28 2.30
CA PHE A 54 -7.36 -3.61 1.00
C PHE A 54 -6.26 -4.11 0.06
N CYS A 55 -6.05 -5.44 0.00
CA CYS A 55 -5.03 -6.08 -0.82
C CYS A 55 -3.59 -5.63 -0.47
N GLY A 56 -3.40 -5.05 0.71
CA GLY A 56 -2.12 -4.49 1.16
C GLY A 56 -1.77 -3.13 0.54
N PHE A 57 -2.70 -2.44 -0.11
CA PHE A 57 -2.43 -1.12 -0.72
C PHE A 57 -2.93 0.05 0.15
N PRO A 58 -2.21 1.19 0.16
CA PRO A 58 -2.57 2.38 0.94
C PRO A 58 -3.67 3.18 0.23
N TRP A 59 -4.90 2.68 0.27
CA TRP A 59 -6.07 3.40 -0.22
C TRP A 59 -6.38 4.60 0.69
N TYR A 60 -6.18 5.81 0.18
CA TYR A 60 -6.47 7.04 0.95
C TYR A 60 -7.97 7.35 1.00
N PHE A 61 -8.70 7.06 -0.08
CA PHE A 61 -10.15 7.23 -0.16
C PHE A 61 -10.84 5.87 -0.31
N PRO A 62 -12.11 5.72 0.12
CA PRO A 62 -12.89 4.48 -0.05
C PRO A 62 -13.37 4.27 -1.51
N VAL A 63 -12.54 4.65 -2.48
CA VAL A 63 -12.80 4.59 -3.92
C VAL A 63 -12.38 3.26 -4.54
N HIS A 64 -11.82 2.33 -3.76
CA HIS A 64 -11.38 1.02 -4.25
C HIS A 64 -12.49 0.25 -4.97
N LEU A 65 -13.75 0.43 -4.56
CA LEU A 65 -14.93 -0.16 -5.20
C LEU A 65 -15.24 0.43 -6.58
N LEU A 66 -14.78 1.64 -6.87
CA LEU A 66 -14.96 2.30 -8.16
C LEU A 66 -13.90 1.87 -9.18
N ILE A 67 -12.76 1.35 -8.69
CA ILE A 67 -11.62 0.98 -9.52
C ILE A 67 -11.77 -0.47 -9.96
N ARG A 68 -12.04 -0.67 -11.26
CA ARG A 68 -12.19 -2.00 -11.86
C ARG A 68 -10.86 -2.75 -11.99
N LYS A 69 -9.77 -2.00 -12.17
CA LYS A 69 -8.42 -2.54 -12.40
C LYS A 69 -7.38 -1.51 -11.94
N ASN A 70 -6.32 -2.01 -11.33
CA ASN A 70 -5.15 -1.25 -10.96
C ASN A 70 -3.88 -2.04 -11.33
N TRP A 71 -2.78 -1.30 -11.44
CA TRP A 71 -1.49 -1.82 -11.90
C TRP A 71 -0.45 -1.61 -10.82
N TYR A 72 0.53 -2.51 -10.78
CA TYR A 72 1.68 -2.40 -9.90
C TYR A 72 2.92 -2.76 -10.70
N ILE A 73 3.87 -1.82 -10.75
CA ILE A 73 5.18 -2.05 -11.36
C ILE A 73 6.22 -2.01 -10.23
N PRO A 74 7.01 -3.09 -10.03
CA PRO A 74 8.12 -3.07 -9.10
C PRO A 74 9.10 -1.93 -9.43
N ALA A 75 9.53 -1.20 -8.41
CA ALA A 75 10.47 -0.10 -8.54
C ALA A 75 11.27 0.05 -7.24
N PRO A 76 12.44 0.69 -7.24
CA PRO A 76 13.12 1.06 -6.00
C PRO A 76 12.20 1.83 -5.05
N PRO A 77 12.42 1.78 -3.73
CA PRO A 77 11.59 2.51 -2.77
C PRO A 77 11.60 4.02 -3.06
N PRO A 78 10.49 4.73 -2.78
CA PRO A 78 10.47 6.19 -2.90
C PRO A 78 11.55 6.81 -2.00
N PRO A 79 12.13 7.95 -2.38
CA PRO A 79 12.99 8.72 -1.49
C PRO A 79 12.10 9.30 -0.39
N VAL A 80 12.02 8.62 0.75
CA VAL A 80 11.37 9.13 1.96
C VAL A 80 12.43 9.85 2.78
N SER A 81 12.08 11.00 3.36
CA SER A 81 12.95 11.66 4.34
C SER A 81 13.31 10.66 5.44
N GLU A 82 14.61 10.42 5.65
CA GLU A 82 15.09 9.37 6.57
C GLU A 82 14.78 9.68 8.05
N ASP A 83 14.32 10.90 8.35
CA ASP A 83 14.13 11.39 9.72
C ASP A 83 12.76 11.06 10.33
N ILE A 84 11.90 10.27 9.67
CA ILE A 84 10.58 9.90 10.23
C ILE A 84 10.70 8.65 11.13
N ASP A 85 10.63 8.86 12.44
CA ASP A 85 10.71 7.83 13.46
C ASP A 85 9.29 7.49 13.97
N PHE A 86 8.72 6.37 13.49
CA PHE A 86 7.38 5.88 13.87
C PHE A 86 7.48 4.67 14.80
N LYS A 87 7.03 4.78 16.05
CA LYS A 87 7.17 3.72 17.07
C LYS A 87 5.89 3.52 17.86
N LEU A 88 5.61 2.27 18.25
CA LEU A 88 4.57 1.96 19.25
C LEU A 88 5.10 2.37 20.63
N GLU A 89 4.41 3.32 21.27
CA GLU A 89 4.77 3.85 22.59
C GLU A 89 4.14 3.02 23.72
N SER A 90 2.87 2.65 23.60
CA SER A 90 2.22 1.75 24.57
C SER A 90 1.10 0.90 23.97
N LYS A 91 0.83 -0.24 24.63
CA LYS A 91 -0.28 -1.15 24.36
C LYS A 91 -0.99 -1.43 25.68
N GLU A 92 -2.24 -1.01 25.79
CA GLU A 92 -3.02 -1.05 27.04
C GLU A 92 -4.35 -1.77 26.82
N GLU A 93 -4.72 -2.66 27.74
CA GLU A 93 -6.07 -3.23 27.77
C GLU A 93 -7.00 -2.26 28.51
N THR A 94 -8.10 -1.89 27.84
CA THR A 94 -9.09 -0.96 28.40
C THR A 94 -10.07 -1.72 29.31
N PRO A 95 -10.74 -1.05 30.26
CA PRO A 95 -11.70 -1.68 31.17
C PRO A 95 -12.86 -2.41 30.50
N TRP A 96 -13.10 -2.17 29.21
CA TRP A 96 -14.15 -2.79 28.41
C TRP A 96 -13.63 -3.90 27.49
N GLY A 97 -12.39 -4.34 27.67
CA GLY A 97 -11.77 -5.45 26.93
C GLY A 97 -11.22 -5.09 25.54
N ALA A 98 -11.14 -3.80 25.18
CA ALA A 98 -10.49 -3.36 23.93
C ALA A 98 -8.99 -3.11 24.15
N ILE A 99 -8.17 -3.30 23.12
CA ILE A 99 -6.74 -2.97 23.13
C ILE A 99 -6.54 -1.57 22.55
N ARG A 100 -5.94 -0.67 23.35
CA ARG A 100 -5.48 0.65 22.90
C ARG A 100 -4.01 0.57 22.51
N LEU A 101 -3.68 1.10 21.33
CA LEU A 101 -2.30 1.22 20.83
C LEU A 101 -1.96 2.71 20.71
N ASN A 102 -0.92 3.17 21.38
CA ASN A 102 -0.41 4.53 21.27
C ASN A 102 0.87 4.52 20.43
N PHE A 103 0.95 5.40 19.43
CA PHE A 103 2.10 5.52 18.54
C PHE A 103 2.70 6.92 18.64
N VAL A 104 4.03 7.01 18.61
CA VAL A 104 4.77 8.26 18.50
C VAL A 104 5.33 8.40 17.09
N VAL A 105 5.24 9.61 16.55
CA VAL A 105 5.81 9.98 15.25
C VAL A 105 6.72 11.18 15.47
N LYS A 106 8.00 11.06 15.10
CA LYS A 106 8.96 12.17 15.05
C LYS A 106 9.40 12.35 13.61
N GLY A 107 9.65 13.60 13.18
CA GLY A 107 10.06 13.96 11.83
C GLY A 107 10.50 15.41 11.76
#